data_AF-A0AAV7QVL4-F1
#
_entry.id   AF-A0AAV7QVL4-F1
#
_cell.length_a   1.000
_cell.length_b   1.000
_cell.length_c   1.000
_cell.angle_alpha   90.00
_cell.angle_beta   90.00
_cell.angle_gamma   90.00
#
_symmetry.space_group_name_H-M   'P 1'
#
loop_
_entity.id
_entity.type
_entity.pdbx_description
1 polymer ?
#
loop_
_entity_poly.entity_id
_entity_poly.type
_entity_poly.pdbx_seq_one_letter_code
_entity_poly.pdbx_strand_id
1 'polypeptide(L)'
;MERASMLEGKVLVHCFKGKSRSATLVLAYLMIYQNMTLLDALVTVSAKRHIGPNEGFLQDLRHLDKKLQKKRANIINQTTNNER
;
A
#
# COMPACT_ATOMS: atom_id res chain seq x y z
N MET A 1 -9.52 -3.64 -8.78
CA MET A 1 -10.14 -3.31 -7.47
C MET A 1 -10.39 -1.80 -7.40
N GLU A 2 -11.18 -1.23 -8.32
CA GLU A 2 -11.12 0.22 -8.55
C GLU A 2 -12.43 0.98 -8.33
N ARG A 3 -13.50 0.40 -7.76
CA ARG A 3 -14.76 1.17 -7.58
C ARG A 3 -15.60 0.84 -6.35
N ALA A 4 -14.97 0.44 -5.25
CA ALA A 4 -15.69 0.30 -3.97
C ALA A 4 -15.81 1.63 -3.20
N SER A 5 -15.09 2.69 -3.57
CA SER A 5 -15.11 3.96 -2.83
C SER A 5 -16.19 4.95 -3.27
N MET A 6 -16.96 4.67 -4.33
CA MET A 6 -18.03 5.55 -4.83
C MET A 6 -19.43 5.19 -4.32
N LEU A 7 -19.56 4.05 -3.65
CA LEU A 7 -20.75 3.65 -2.88
C LEU A 7 -20.22 3.38 -1.47
N GLU A 8 -20.98 3.66 -0.41
CA GLU A 8 -20.61 3.37 1.00
C GLU A 8 -20.54 1.86 1.29
N GLY A 9 -19.77 1.11 0.50
CA GLY A 9 -19.64 -0.33 0.55
C GLY A 9 -18.51 -0.77 1.47
N LYS A 10 -18.73 -1.88 2.18
CA LYS A 10 -17.68 -2.57 2.93
C LYS A 10 -17.07 -3.67 2.07
N VAL A 11 -15.75 -3.78 2.04
CA VAL A 11 -15.02 -4.80 1.29
C VAL A 11 -14.27 -5.73 2.26
N LEU A 12 -14.46 -7.04 2.09
CA LEU A 12 -13.68 -8.06 2.78
C LEU A 12 -12.58 -8.59 1.86
N VAL A 13 -11.31 -8.49 2.29
CA VAL A 13 -10.17 -9.11 1.61
C VAL A 13 -9.69 -10.29 2.45
N HIS A 14 -9.79 -11.51 1.93
CA HIS A 14 -9.40 -12.72 2.65
C HIS A 14 -8.46 -13.62 1.84
N CYS A 15 -7.74 -14.49 2.56
CA CYS A 15 -7.04 -15.64 2.01
C CYS A 15 -7.26 -16.82 2.98
N PHE A 16 -6.51 -17.91 2.86
CA PHE A 16 -6.71 -19.08 3.74
C PHE A 16 -6.58 -18.76 5.24
N LYS A 17 -5.48 -18.10 5.66
CA LYS A 17 -5.25 -17.72 7.08
C LYS A 17 -5.38 -16.22 7.34
N GLY A 18 -5.62 -15.43 6.29
CA GLY A 18 -5.61 -13.97 6.37
C GLY A 18 -4.28 -13.36 6.84
N LYS A 19 -3.13 -14.05 6.66
CA LYS A 19 -1.82 -13.60 7.15
C LYS A 19 -0.88 -13.07 6.07
N SER A 20 -0.87 -13.71 4.90
CA SER A 20 0.12 -13.45 3.84
C SER A 20 -0.53 -12.79 2.62
N ARG A 21 -1.06 -13.56 1.66
CA ARG A 21 -1.68 -13.07 0.41
C ARG A 21 -2.65 -11.88 0.58
N SER A 22 -3.66 -12.00 1.44
CA SER A 22 -4.63 -10.92 1.66
C SER A 22 -4.02 -9.71 2.35
N ALA A 23 -3.07 -9.92 3.28
CA ALA A 23 -2.35 -8.84 3.93
C ALA A 23 -1.50 -8.06 2.92
N THR A 24 -0.78 -8.75 2.02
CA THR A 24 0.00 -8.13 0.94
C THR A 24 -0.86 -7.19 0.08
N LEU A 25 -2.07 -7.61 -0.29
CA LEU A 25 -2.98 -6.79 -1.09
C LEU A 25 -3.46 -5.55 -0.32
N VAL A 26 -3.78 -5.68 0.97
CA VAL A 26 -4.18 -4.55 1.82
C VAL A 26 -3.01 -3.58 2.02
N LEU A 27 -1.79 -4.08 2.24
CA LEU A 27 -0.58 -3.25 2.36
C LEU A 27 -0.35 -2.46 1.07
N ALA A 28 -0.38 -3.12 -0.09
CA ALA A 28 -0.23 -2.46 -1.38
C ALA A 28 -1.33 -1.41 -1.62
N TYR A 29 -2.58 -1.71 -1.23
CA TYR A 29 -3.68 -0.76 -1.32
C TYR A 29 -3.41 0.52 -0.50
N LEU A 30 -2.98 0.38 0.76
CA LEU A 30 -2.65 1.53 1.60
C LEU A 30 -1.48 2.34 1.03
N MET A 31 -0.47 1.67 0.48
CA MET A 31 0.66 2.35 -0.15
C MET A 31 0.23 3.14 -1.39
N ILE A 32 -0.59 2.55 -2.27
CA ILE A 32 -0.98 3.16 -3.55
C ILE A 32 -2.01 4.27 -3.36
N TYR A 33 -3.04 4.03 -2.54
CA TYR A 33 -4.22 4.89 -2.48
C TYR A 33 -4.31 5.75 -1.22
N GLN A 34 -3.61 5.37 -0.14
CA GLN A 34 -3.59 6.12 1.12
C GLN A 34 -2.23 6.79 1.37
N ASN A 35 -1.39 6.86 0.34
CA ASN A 35 -0.10 7.53 0.34
C ASN A 35 0.89 7.05 1.44
N MET A 36 0.73 5.82 1.92
CA MET A 36 1.60 5.28 2.97
C MET A 36 2.95 4.79 2.40
N THR A 37 3.98 4.75 3.25
CA THR A 37 5.19 3.95 3.00
C THR A 37 4.91 2.48 3.33
N LEU A 38 5.79 1.56 2.90
CA LEU A 38 5.70 0.16 3.32
C LEU A 38 5.72 0.01 4.85
N LEU A 39 6.56 0.78 5.55
CA LEU A 39 6.66 0.73 7.01
C LEU A 39 5.36 1.17 7.67
N ASP A 40 4.79 2.30 7.23
CA ASP A 40 3.54 2.83 7.80
C ASP A 40 2.38 1.87 7.55
N ALA A 41 2.31 1.27 6.35
CA ALA A 41 1.31 0.28 6.02
C ALA A 41 1.45 -0.97 6.90
N LEU A 42 2.67 -1.47 7.13
CA LEU A 42 2.95 -2.60 7.99
C LEU A 42 2.54 -2.33 9.44
N VAL A 43 2.91 -1.17 9.99
CA VAL A 43 2.52 -0.76 11.36
C VAL A 43 1.00 -0.66 11.46
N THR A 44 0.35 0.00 10.49
CA THR A 44 -1.10 0.21 10.48
C THR A 44 -1.88 -1.11 10.47
N VAL A 45 -1.48 -2.07 9.63
CA VAL A 45 -2.18 -3.36 9.52
C VAL A 45 -1.83 -4.27 10.70
N SER A 46 -0.56 -4.31 11.11
CA SER A 46 -0.11 -5.17 12.22
C SER A 46 -0.73 -4.79 13.57
N ALA A 47 -1.04 -3.51 13.78
CA ALA A 47 -1.77 -3.04 14.96
C ALA A 47 -3.20 -3.60 15.10
N LYS A 48 -3.82 -4.03 13.99
CA LYS A 48 -5.20 -4.56 13.98
C LYS A 48 -5.27 -6.07 13.80
N ARG A 49 -4.23 -6.68 13.20
CA ARG A 49 -4.19 -8.10 12.88
C ARG A 49 -2.77 -8.59 12.79
N HIS A 50 -2.50 -9.75 13.37
CA HIS A 50 -1.23 -10.43 13.15
C HIS A 50 -1.11 -10.90 11.69
N ILE A 51 -0.28 -10.20 10.93
CA ILE A 51 0.06 -10.51 9.54
C ILE A 51 1.51 -10.99 9.44
N GLY A 52 1.82 -11.61 8.30
CA GLY A 52 3.14 -12.09 7.93
C GLY A 52 3.15 -12.44 6.44
N PRO A 53 3.30 -11.45 5.55
CA PRO A 53 3.64 -11.71 4.15
C PRO A 53 4.90 -12.58 4.08
N ASN A 54 5.00 -13.45 3.08
CA ASN A 54 6.23 -14.21 2.88
C ASN A 54 7.34 -13.30 2.32
N GLU A 55 8.58 -13.78 2.30
CA GLU A 55 9.72 -12.98 1.81
C GLU A 55 9.55 -12.50 0.37
N GLY A 56 8.98 -13.31 -0.52
CA GLY A 56 8.70 -12.90 -1.90
C GLY A 56 7.77 -11.69 -1.95
N PHE A 57 6.65 -11.74 -1.22
CA PHE A 57 5.73 -10.61 -1.12
C PHE A 57 6.35 -9.39 -0.44
N LEU A 58 7.22 -9.56 0.55
CA LEU A 58 7.94 -8.44 1.16
C LEU A 58 8.93 -7.81 0.17
N GLN A 59 9.59 -8.60 -0.68
CA GLN A 59 10.42 -8.08 -1.76
C GLN A 59 9.58 -7.31 -2.77
N ASP A 60 8.45 -7.86 -3.22
CA ASP A 60 7.52 -7.18 -4.14
C ASP A 60 7.02 -5.85 -3.57
N LEU A 61 6.65 -5.84 -2.29
CA LEU A 61 6.21 -4.62 -1.59
C LEU A 61 7.35 -3.60 -1.46
N ARG A 62 8.60 -4.03 -1.21
CA ARG A 62 9.76 -3.12 -1.20
C ARG A 62 10.02 -2.51 -2.58
N HIS A 63 9.87 -3.29 -3.66
CA HIS A 63 9.97 -2.77 -5.02
C HIS A 63 8.87 -1.74 -5.32
N LEU A 64 7.64 -2.03 -4.90
CA LEU A 64 6.52 -1.09 -5.01
C LEU A 64 6.80 0.20 -4.25
N ASP A 65 7.27 0.13 -3.01
CA ASP A 65 7.58 1.31 -2.18
C ASP A 65 8.61 2.21 -2.87
N LYS A 66 9.75 1.65 -3.32
CA LYS A 66 10.77 2.41 -4.07
C LYS A 66 10.19 3.08 -5.32
N LYS A 67 9.31 2.40 -6.06
CA LYS A 67 8.67 2.95 -7.25
C LYS A 67 7.73 4.12 -6.90
N LEU A 68 6.93 3.97 -5.85
CA LEU A 68 6.01 5.01 -5.38
C LEU A 68 6.76 6.23 -4.84
N GLN A 69 7.84 6.04 -4.07
CA GLN A 69 8.66 7.16 -3.57
C GLN A 69 9.30 7.95 -4.70
N LYS A 70 9.87 7.28 -5.71
CA LYS A 70 10.39 7.95 -6.91
C LYS A 70 9.29 8.73 -7.64
N LYS A 71 8.10 8.14 -7.80
CA LYS A 71 6.96 8.81 -8.44
C LYS A 71 6.54 10.07 -7.67
N ARG A 72 6.44 9.99 -6.34
CA ARG A 72 6.08 11.11 -5.46
C ARG A 72 7.14 12.23 -5.52
N ALA A 73 8.42 11.88 -5.44
CA ALA A 73 9.52 12.85 -5.55
C ALA A 73 9.50 13.58 -6.91
N ASN A 74 9.24 12.85 -8.00
CA ASN A 74 9.14 13.45 -9.33
C ASN A 74 7.98 14.44 -9.42
N ILE A 75 6.81 14.13 -8.82
CA ILE A 75 5.67 15.04 -8.78
C ILE A 75 6.03 16.31 -8.01
N ILE A 76 6.67 16.18 -6.84
CA ILE A 76 7.11 17.33 -6.03
C ILE A 76 8.07 18.22 -6.84
N ASN A 77 9.09 17.62 -7.47
CA ASN A 77 10.06 18.37 -8.27
C ASN A 77 9.40 19.10 -9.46
N GLN A 78 8.38 18.50 -10.08
CA GLN A 78 7.61 19.15 -11.15
C GLN A 78 6.79 20.34 -10.63
N THR A 79 6.11 20.18 -9.49
CA THR A 79 5.36 21.28 -8.87
C THR A 79 6.29 22.44 -8.49
N THR A 80 7.44 22.15 -7.87
CA THR A 80 8.39 23.20 -7.45
C THR A 80 9.05 23.95 -8.61
N ASN A 81 9.17 23.33 -9.79
CA ASN A 81 9.75 23.96 -10.97
C ASN A 81 8.75 24.84 -11.73
N ASN A 82 7.44 24.60 -11.58
CA ASN A 82 6.40 25.43 -12.22
C ASN A 82 6.03 26.68 -11.41
N GLU A 83 6.50 26.78 -10.16
CA GLU A 83 6.29 27.93 -9.26
C GLU A 83 7.49 28.91 -9.27
N ARG A 84 8.52 28.66 -10.08
CA ARG A 84 9.66 29.56 -10.33
C ARG A 84 9.62 30.10 -11.75
#